data_AF-A0A534SMS8-F1
#
_entry.id   AF-A0A534SMS8-F1
#
_cell.length_a   1.000
_cell.length_b   1.000
_cell.length_c   1.000
_cell.angle_alpha   90.00
_cell.angle_beta   90.00
_cell.angle_gamma   90.00
#
_symmetry.space_group_name_H-M   'P 1'
#
loop_
_entity.id
_entity.type
_entity.pdbx_description
1 polymer ?
#
loop_
_entity_poly.entity_id
_entity_poly.type
_entity_poly.pdbx_seq_one_letter_code
_entity_poly.pdbx_strand_id
1 'polypeptide(L)'
;MSTGYERFSAQDSSFLVFEDQNTHMHLGGIAIFDAGPLATPDGGVNIERIRRHVASRLHWIPRYRQRIAYIPLERHPVWVDDDHFNLSYHVRHTSLPRPGDEEQLKR
;
A
#
# COMPACT_ATOMS: atom_id res chain seq x y z
N MET A 1 13.25 -21.14 0.28
CA MET A 1 12.22 -20.39 -0.47
C MET A 1 10.92 -21.12 -0.26
N SER A 2 9.96 -20.54 0.45
CA SER A 2 8.69 -21.22 0.73
C SER A 2 7.89 -21.28 -0.57
N THR A 3 7.87 -22.44 -1.22
CA THR A 3 7.06 -22.76 -2.40
C THR A 3 5.61 -23.01 -1.98
N GLY A 4 4.98 -22.02 -1.36
CA GLY A 4 3.59 -22.10 -0.92
C GLY A 4 2.82 -20.86 -1.34
N TYR A 5 1.81 -21.04 -2.19
CA TYR A 5 0.78 -20.03 -2.39
C TYR A 5 -0.33 -20.24 -1.34
N GLU A 6 -0.97 -19.15 -0.93
CA GLU A 6 -2.10 -19.21 0.00
C GLU A 6 -3.39 -18.94 -0.75
N ARG A 7 -4.39 -19.82 -0.63
CA ARG A 7 -5.71 -19.61 -1.24
C ARG A 7 -6.47 -18.51 -0.52
N PHE A 8 -7.14 -17.67 -1.30
CA PHE A 8 -8.10 -16.72 -0.73
C PHE A 8 -9.22 -17.46 -0.02
N SER A 9 -9.66 -16.90 1.11
CA SER A 9 -10.90 -17.31 1.75
C SER A 9 -12.10 -16.93 0.87
N ALA A 10 -13.29 -17.45 1.21
CA ALA A 10 -14.53 -17.04 0.54
C ALA A 10 -14.81 -15.54 0.73
N GLN A 11 -14.48 -15.00 1.91
CA GLN A 11 -14.64 -13.57 2.20
C GLN A 11 -13.66 -12.72 1.40
N ASP A 12 -12.37 -13.08 1.34
CA ASP A 12 -11.39 -12.33 0.56
C ASP A 12 -11.73 -12.36 -0.94
N SER A 13 -12.21 -13.51 -1.42
CA SER A 13 -12.61 -13.68 -2.82
C SER A 13 -13.82 -12.82 -3.18
N SER A 14 -14.73 -12.57 -2.24
CA SER A 14 -15.94 -11.77 -2.51
C SER A 14 -15.60 -10.31 -2.83
N PHE A 15 -14.55 -9.74 -2.22
CA PHE A 15 -14.08 -8.40 -2.55
C PHE A 15 -13.65 -8.29 -4.02
N LEU A 16 -12.98 -9.30 -4.58
CA LEU A 16 -12.59 -9.30 -6.00
C LEU A 16 -13.79 -9.49 -6.94
N VAL A 17 -14.82 -10.22 -6.49
CA VAL A 17 -16.03 -10.46 -7.28
C VAL A 17 -16.93 -9.23 -7.34
N PHE A 18 -17.00 -8.47 -6.23
CA PHE A 18 -17.86 -7.29 -6.12
C PHE A 18 -17.18 -5.99 -6.56
N GLU A 19 -15.86 -5.99 -6.78
CA GLU A 19 -15.16 -4.81 -7.26
C GLU A 19 -15.52 -4.48 -8.72
N ASP A 20 -15.87 -3.23 -8.96
CA ASP A 20 -16.03 -2.68 -10.30
C ASP A 20 -15.45 -1.24 -10.39
N GLN A 21 -15.61 -0.58 -11.54
CA GLN A 21 -15.07 0.76 -11.77
C GLN A 21 -15.69 1.85 -10.88
N ASN A 22 -16.89 1.63 -10.35
CA ASN A 22 -17.64 2.55 -9.51
C ASN A 22 -17.68 2.09 -8.04
N THR A 23 -17.36 0.82 -7.77
CA THR A 23 -17.41 0.17 -6.45
C THR A 23 -16.06 -0.43 -6.14
N HIS A 24 -15.13 0.39 -5.66
CA HIS A 24 -13.82 -0.08 -5.26
C HIS A 24 -13.88 -0.80 -3.91
N MET A 25 -13.16 -1.92 -3.79
CA MET A 25 -13.18 -2.77 -2.60
C MET A 25 -11.92 -2.63 -1.73
N HIS A 26 -11.24 -1.49 -1.82
CA HIS A 26 -10.11 -1.14 -0.95
C HIS A 26 -10.56 -0.26 0.23
N LEU A 27 -9.86 -0.38 1.35
CA LEU A 27 -10.03 0.51 2.49
C LEU A 27 -9.03 1.66 2.42
N GLY A 28 -9.49 2.86 2.75
CA GLY A 28 -8.67 4.05 2.92
C GLY A 28 -8.68 4.52 4.37
N GLY A 29 -7.57 5.11 4.81
CA GLY A 29 -7.46 5.75 6.12
C GLY A 29 -6.62 7.02 6.01
N ILE A 30 -7.04 8.07 6.71
CA ILE A 30 -6.31 9.34 6.76
C ILE A 30 -5.91 9.59 8.21
N ALA A 31 -4.64 9.96 8.40
CA ALA A 31 -4.10 10.34 9.69
C ALA A 31 -3.24 11.59 9.53
N ILE A 32 -3.40 12.52 10.48
CA ILE A 32 -2.69 13.81 10.50
C ILE A 32 -1.62 13.73 11.59
N PHE A 33 -0.40 14.15 11.26
CA PHE A 33 0.74 14.10 12.16
C PHE A 33 1.53 15.41 12.07
N ASP A 34 2.17 15.79 13.18
CA ASP A 34 3.25 16.78 13.15
C ASP A 34 4.49 16.19 12.47
N ALA A 35 5.17 16.99 11.64
CA ALA A 35 6.39 16.57 10.95
C ALA A 35 7.51 16.21 11.93
N GLY A 36 7.60 16.92 13.06
CA GLY A 36 8.57 16.67 14.13
C GLY A 36 9.99 16.41 13.60
N PRO A 37 10.64 15.29 13.97
CA PRO A 37 12.01 14.97 13.53
C PRO A 37 12.12 14.52 12.07
N LEU A 38 11.02 14.49 11.32
CA LEU A 38 11.03 14.25 9.87
C LEU A 38 11.06 15.54 9.06
N ALA A 39 10.86 16.71 9.69
CA ALA A 39 10.91 17.99 9.01
C ALA A 39 12.27 18.22 8.33
N THR A 40 12.24 18.71 7.09
CA THR A 40 13.42 19.08 6.32
C THR A 40 13.66 20.59 6.36
N PRO A 41 14.92 21.08 6.27
CA PRO A 41 15.21 22.52 6.30
C PRO A 41 14.49 23.32 5.22
N ASP A 42 14.31 22.72 4.04
CA ASP A 42 13.66 23.35 2.88
C ASP A 42 12.12 23.20 2.88
N GLY A 43 11.55 22.71 3.98
CA GLY A 43 10.12 22.40 4.13
C GLY A 43 9.76 20.98 3.68
N GLY A 44 8.65 20.44 4.18
CA GLY A 44 8.18 19.07 3.92
C GLY A 44 8.72 18.03 4.90
N VAL A 45 8.71 16.75 4.48
CA VAL A 45 9.15 15.60 5.31
C VAL A 45 10.19 14.74 4.59
N ASN A 46 11.11 14.15 5.37
CA ASN A 46 12.10 13.21 4.88
C ASN A 46 11.46 11.84 4.53
N ILE A 47 10.98 11.74 3.29
CA ILE A 47 10.35 10.52 2.76
C ILE A 47 11.28 9.29 2.81
N GLU A 48 12.58 9.47 2.59
CA GLU A 48 13.52 8.34 2.58
C GLU A 48 13.67 7.70 3.96
N ARG A 49 13.54 8.49 5.04
CA ARG A 49 13.49 7.97 6.41
C ARG A 49 12.21 7.17 6.65
N ILE A 50 11.06 7.62 6.13
CA ILE A 50 9.79 6.89 6.21
C ILE A 50 9.88 5.56 5.43
N ARG A 51 10.34 5.59 4.18
CA ARG A 51 10.51 4.39 3.35
C ARG A 51 11.43 3.37 4.02
N ARG A 52 12.57 3.81 4.56
CA ARG A 52 13.49 2.93 5.29
C ARG A 52 12.83 2.28 6.52
N HIS A 53 12.02 3.05 7.25
CA HIS A 53 11.26 2.53 8.38
C HIS A 53 10.26 1.45 7.93
N VAL A 54 9.46 1.72 6.90
CA VAL A 54 8.52 0.75 6.33
C VAL A 54 9.25 -0.51 5.87
N ALA A 55 10.33 -0.36 5.08
CA ALA A 55 11.15 -1.47 4.58
C ALA A 55 11.64 -2.37 5.72
N SER A 56 12.09 -1.78 6.82
CA SER A 56 12.58 -2.51 7.99
C SER A 56 11.51 -3.38 8.66
N ARG A 57 10.23 -3.14 8.39
CA ARG A 57 9.09 -3.86 8.99
C ARG A 57 8.43 -4.87 8.05
N LEU A 58 8.64 -4.78 6.73
CA LEU A 58 7.94 -5.62 5.75
C LEU A 58 8.12 -7.12 5.98
N HIS A 59 9.25 -7.56 6.52
CA HIS A 59 9.49 -8.98 6.80
C HIS A 59 8.59 -9.54 7.91
N TRP A 60 8.04 -8.69 8.79
CA TRP A 60 7.06 -9.08 9.80
C TRP A 60 5.64 -9.22 9.23
N ILE A 61 5.38 -8.66 8.05
CA ILE A 61 4.05 -8.63 7.42
C ILE A 61 4.18 -9.08 5.97
N PRO A 62 4.38 -10.40 5.70
CA PRO A 62 4.61 -10.91 4.35
C PRO A 62 3.55 -10.48 3.34
N ARG A 63 2.27 -10.38 3.78
CA ARG A 63 1.14 -9.96 2.95
C ARG A 63 1.37 -8.64 2.21
N TYR A 64 2.15 -7.71 2.77
CA TYR A 64 2.42 -6.42 2.13
C TYR A 64 3.34 -6.51 0.89
N ARG A 65 4.00 -7.65 0.67
CA ARG A 65 4.82 -7.90 -0.52
C ARG A 65 4.23 -9.00 -1.40
N GLN A 66 2.95 -9.30 -1.22
CA GLN A 66 2.26 -10.32 -2.00
C GLN A 66 1.32 -9.69 -3.00
N ARG A 67 1.13 -10.39 -4.11
CA ARG A 67 0.20 -10.03 -5.17
C ARG A 67 -0.77 -11.17 -5.43
N ILE A 68 -1.85 -10.83 -6.12
CA ILE A 68 -2.86 -11.80 -6.54
C ILE A 68 -2.34 -12.53 -7.77
N ALA A 69 -2.44 -13.85 -7.73
CA ALA A 69 -2.31 -14.73 -8.90
C ALA A 69 -3.54 -15.65 -8.97
N TYR A 70 -3.68 -16.36 -10.08
CA TYR A 70 -4.79 -17.29 -10.29
C TYR A 70 -4.25 -18.67 -10.60
N ILE A 71 -4.81 -19.69 -9.96
CA ILE A 71 -4.50 -21.08 -10.29
C ILE A 71 -5.00 -21.36 -11.71
N PRO A 72 -4.17 -21.93 -12.61
CA PRO A 72 -4.62 -22.32 -13.95
C PRO A 72 -5.83 -23.25 -13.91
N LEU A 73 -6.74 -23.11 -14.88
CA LEU A 73 -8.02 -23.84 -15.00
C LEU A 73 -9.06 -23.51 -13.91
N GLU A 74 -8.73 -23.68 -12.63
CA GLU A 74 -9.67 -23.42 -11.52
C GLU A 74 -9.99 -21.92 -11.38
N ARG A 75 -9.08 -21.04 -11.82
CA ARG A 75 -9.17 -19.57 -11.70
C ARG A 75 -9.45 -19.10 -10.26
N HIS A 76 -9.06 -19.88 -9.26
CA HIS A 76 -9.14 -19.50 -7.86
C HIS A 76 -8.02 -18.50 -7.52
N PRO A 77 -8.31 -17.35 -6.87
CA PRO A 77 -7.30 -16.38 -6.50
C PRO A 77 -6.43 -16.87 -5.34
N VAL A 78 -5.13 -16.61 -5.45
CA VAL A 78 -4.12 -16.98 -4.47
C VAL A 78 -3.17 -15.83 -4.21
N TRP A 79 -2.65 -15.75 -2.99
CA TRP A 79 -1.53 -14.88 -2.67
C TRP A 79 -0.21 -15.55 -3.05
N VAL A 80 0.64 -14.80 -3.75
CA VAL A 80 2.01 -15.18 -4.07
C VAL A 80 2.95 -14.03 -3.74
N ASP A 81 4.19 -14.34 -3.36
CA ASP A 81 5.22 -13.31 -3.18
C ASP A 81 5.47 -12.59 -4.50
N ASP A 82 5.67 -11.27 -4.41
CA ASP A 82 6.01 -10.43 -5.55
C ASP A 82 7.54 -10.26 -5.67
N ASP A 83 8.14 -10.98 -6.61
CA ASP A 83 9.57 -10.90 -6.91
C ASP A 83 9.99 -9.53 -7.46
N HIS A 84 9.04 -8.72 -7.93
CA HIS A 84 9.27 -7.39 -8.49
C HIS A 84 8.79 -6.27 -7.56
N PHE A 85 8.59 -6.56 -6.27
CA PHE A 85 8.06 -5.61 -5.31
C PHE A 85 8.87 -4.29 -5.28
N ASN A 86 8.18 -3.19 -5.55
CA ASN A 86 8.77 -1.85 -5.58
C ASN A 86 8.23 -0.96 -4.47
N LEU A 87 9.01 -0.76 -3.40
CA LEU A 87 8.58 0.05 -2.26
C LEU A 87 8.21 1.50 -2.63
N SER A 88 8.93 2.13 -3.56
CA SER A 88 8.64 3.53 -3.93
C SER A 88 7.34 3.67 -4.71
N TYR A 89 6.85 2.59 -5.32
CA TYR A 89 5.54 2.55 -5.95
C TYR A 89 4.41 2.57 -4.92
N HIS A 90 4.57 1.85 -3.80
CA HIS A 90 3.57 1.73 -2.73
C HIS A 90 3.64 2.86 -1.69
N VAL A 91 4.85 3.36 -1.37
CA VAL A 91 5.05 4.48 -0.46
C VAL A 91 5.43 5.73 -1.26
N ARG A 92 4.39 6.48 -1.61
CA ARG A 92 4.49 7.70 -2.42
C ARG A 92 4.56 8.94 -1.54
N HIS A 93 5.22 9.96 -2.06
CA HIS A 93 5.30 11.28 -1.45
C HIS A 93 4.78 12.29 -2.47
N THR A 94 3.76 13.02 -2.08
CA THR A 94 3.13 14.07 -2.87
C THR A 94 2.92 15.29 -1.98
N SER A 95 2.80 16.46 -2.60
CA SER A 95 2.50 17.71 -1.91
C SER A 95 1.31 18.37 -2.57
N LEU A 96 0.53 19.11 -1.79
CA LEU A 96 -0.44 20.04 -2.35
C LEU A 96 0.30 21.08 -3.21
N PRO A 97 -0.33 21.58 -4.29
CA PRO A 97 0.17 22.76 -4.98
C PRO A 97 0.33 23.92 -3.99
N ARG A 98 1.37 24.75 -4.16
CA ARG A 98 1.55 25.94 -3.32
C ARG A 98 0.27 26.81 -3.36
N PRO A 99 -0.16 27.38 -2.22
CA PRO A 99 0.54 27.47 -0.93
C PRO A 99 0.56 26.20 -0.08
N GLY A 100 -0.36 25.26 -0.29
CA GLY A 100 -0.42 23.97 0.42
C GLY A 100 -0.94 24.07 1.85
N ASP A 101 -2.01 24.85 2.05
CA ASP A 101 -2.61 25.10 3.37
C ASP A 101 -3.64 24.04 3.81
N GLU A 102 -4.08 24.13 5.07
CA GLU A 102 -5.04 23.18 5.66
C GLU A 102 -6.43 23.24 4.99
N GLU A 103 -6.82 24.42 4.49
CA GLU A 103 -8.10 24.57 3.77
C GLU A 103 -8.05 23.88 2.41
N GLN A 104 -6.91 23.93 1.73
CA GLN A 104 -6.67 23.18 0.49
C GLN A 104 -6.64 21.67 0.72
N LEU A 105 -6.21 21.19 1.89
CA LEU A 105 -6.20 19.75 2.21
C LEU A 105 -7.62 19.17 2.40
N LYS A 106 -8.57 20.00 2.86
CA LYS A 106 -9.94 19.57 3.19
C LYS A 106 -10.89 19.54 1.99
N ARG A 107 -10.45 20.01 0.81
CA ARG A 107 -11.25 20.05 -0.42
C ARG A 107 -10.98 18.82 -1.29
#